data_AF-A0A838ULJ9-F1
#
_entry.id   AF-A0A838ULJ9-F1
#
_cell.length_a   1.000
_cell.length_b   1.000
_cell.length_c   1.000
_cell.angle_alpha   90.00
_cell.angle_beta   90.00
_cell.angle_gamma   90.00
#
_symmetry.space_group_name_H-M   'P 1'
#
loop_
_entity.id
_entity.type
_entity.pdbx_description
1 polymer ?
#
loop_
_entity_poly.entity_id
_entity_poly.type
_entity_poly.pdbx_seq_one_letter_code
_entity_poly.pdbx_strand_id
1 'polypeptide(L)'
;MKRLIIAILGTIVLFAGIGAAPASAAIVCTNDVCVVNPDAVATPLGLVTITVSPINVVTVQLVPTAANTLVFGIPFSIPPGPPGLPGFARTTIATSGGLVTIDTVAIPPGPPGRIALPNVAIITIHPPGPCRARTSGTTVVFTPIVRVRELSR
;
A
#
# COMPACT_ATOMS: atom_id res chain seq x y z
N MET A 1 -14.91 -55.80 -33.93
CA MET A 1 -15.56 -54.78 -33.07
C MET A 1 -14.76 -54.59 -31.79
N LYS A 2 -14.04 -53.47 -31.63
CA LYS A 2 -13.73 -52.88 -30.32
C LYS A 2 -13.15 -51.47 -30.54
N ARG A 3 -13.98 -50.48 -30.25
CA ARG A 3 -13.64 -49.05 -30.30
C ARG A 3 -12.86 -48.73 -29.03
N LEU A 4 -11.61 -48.27 -29.17
CA LEU A 4 -10.83 -47.73 -28.06
C LEU A 4 -11.11 -46.23 -27.97
N ILE A 5 -11.75 -45.82 -26.88
CA ILE A 5 -12.07 -44.42 -26.57
C ILE A 5 -10.81 -43.79 -25.97
N ILE A 6 -10.22 -42.82 -26.67
CA ILE A 6 -9.10 -42.02 -26.17
C ILE A 6 -9.70 -40.85 -25.37
N ALA A 7 -9.50 -40.86 -24.06
CA ALA A 7 -9.92 -39.80 -23.16
C ALA A 7 -9.07 -38.54 -23.38
N ILE A 8 -9.75 -37.42 -23.58
CA ILE A 8 -9.16 -36.08 -23.73
C ILE A 8 -8.66 -35.63 -22.35
N LEU A 9 -7.34 -35.55 -22.18
CA LEU A 9 -6.72 -34.93 -21.01
C LEU A 9 -6.90 -33.41 -21.11
N GLY A 10 -7.98 -32.91 -20.50
CA GLY A 10 -8.19 -31.49 -20.27
C GLY A 10 -7.21 -30.99 -19.20
N THR A 11 -6.20 -30.23 -19.62
CA THR A 11 -5.34 -29.46 -18.72
C THR A 11 -6.11 -28.21 -18.28
N ILE A 12 -6.74 -28.30 -17.10
CA ILE A 12 -7.27 -27.12 -16.42
C ILE A 12 -6.07 -26.35 -15.89
N VAL A 13 -5.66 -25.31 -16.61
CA VAL A 13 -4.72 -24.31 -16.08
C VAL A 13 -5.46 -23.55 -14.99
N LEU A 14 -5.26 -23.98 -13.75
CA LEU A 14 -5.70 -23.28 -12.56
C LEU A 14 -4.88 -21.98 -12.48
N PHE A 15 -5.39 -20.89 -13.03
CA PHE A 15 -4.89 -19.55 -12.73
C PHE A 15 -5.18 -19.30 -11.26
N ALA A 16 -4.20 -19.61 -10.41
CA ALA A 16 -4.13 -19.12 -9.05
C ALA A 16 -3.98 -17.60 -9.15
N GLY A 17 -5.12 -16.90 -9.11
CA GLY A 17 -5.16 -15.48 -8.80
C GLY A 17 -4.52 -15.32 -7.42
N ILE A 18 -3.26 -14.92 -7.42
CA ILE A 18 -2.52 -14.35 -6.30
C ILE A 18 -3.22 -13.08 -5.80
N GLY A 19 -4.37 -13.26 -5.15
CA GLY A 19 -4.87 -12.25 -4.22
C GLY A 19 -3.87 -12.19 -3.08
N ALA A 20 -3.04 -11.15 -3.05
CA ALA A 20 -2.25 -10.84 -1.87
C ALA A 20 -3.24 -10.72 -0.70
N ALA A 21 -3.25 -11.72 0.19
CA ALA A 21 -4.02 -11.68 1.42
C ALA A 21 -3.62 -10.42 2.20
N PRO A 22 -4.53 -9.80 2.97
CA PRO A 22 -4.15 -8.70 3.84
C PRO A 22 -3.04 -9.19 4.76
N ALA A 23 -1.85 -8.60 4.66
CA ALA A 23 -0.79 -8.84 5.63
C ALA A 23 -1.29 -8.31 6.98
N SER A 24 -1.75 -9.21 7.84
CA SER A 24 -2.04 -8.89 9.24
C SER A 24 -0.73 -8.51 9.90
N ALA A 25 -0.51 -7.22 10.11
CA ALA A 25 0.70 -6.72 10.73
C ALA A 25 0.51 -6.59 12.25
N ALA A 26 1.44 -7.17 13.02
CA ALA A 26 1.50 -7.06 14.47
C ALA A 26 2.34 -5.84 14.85
N ILE A 27 1.93 -5.03 15.83
CA ILE A 27 2.72 -3.86 16.24
C ILE A 27 3.75 -4.31 17.30
N VAL A 28 5.03 -4.03 17.07
CA VAL A 28 6.11 -4.27 18.03
C VAL A 28 6.66 -2.91 18.47
N CYS A 29 6.58 -2.60 19.76
CA CYS A 29 7.11 -1.35 20.32
C CYS A 29 8.42 -1.62 21.08
N THR A 30 9.46 -0.82 20.83
CA THR A 30 10.71 -0.83 21.60
C THR A 30 11.13 0.60 21.90
N ASN A 31 11.35 0.91 23.19
CA ASN A 31 11.98 2.13 23.69
C ASN A 31 11.56 3.43 22.99
N ASP A 32 10.25 3.64 22.78
CA ASP A 32 9.65 4.83 22.13
C ASP A 32 9.43 4.78 20.61
N VAL A 33 9.58 3.63 19.94
CA VAL A 33 9.17 3.47 18.53
C VAL A 33 8.31 2.23 18.38
N CYS A 34 7.12 2.39 17.80
CA CYS A 34 6.24 1.28 17.45
C CYS A 34 6.33 1.02 15.95
N VAL A 35 6.85 -0.15 15.60
CA VAL A 35 6.99 -0.56 14.19
C VAL A 35 5.93 -1.61 13.88
N VAL A 36 5.42 -1.56 12.66
CA VAL A 36 4.35 -2.42 12.19
C VAL A 36 4.98 -3.66 11.62
N ASN A 37 5.05 -4.79 12.33
CA ASN A 37 5.65 -6.05 11.87
C ASN A 37 4.70 -6.83 10.93
N PRO A 38 5.09 -7.16 9.68
CA PRO A 38 6.41 -6.94 9.11
C PRO A 38 6.63 -5.45 8.83
N ASP A 39 7.74 -4.93 9.36
CA ASP A 39 8.15 -3.51 9.32
C ASP A 39 8.16 -2.96 7.89
N ALA A 40 8.20 -3.91 6.94
CA ALA A 40 8.09 -3.70 5.53
C ALA A 40 6.99 -4.58 4.89
N VAL A 41 6.17 -3.97 4.03
CA VAL A 41 5.17 -4.65 3.21
C VAL A 41 5.53 -4.53 1.73
N ALA A 42 5.52 -5.65 1.02
CA ALA A 42 5.81 -5.68 -0.41
C ALA A 42 4.61 -5.20 -1.22
N THR A 43 4.83 -4.26 -2.13
CA THR A 43 3.86 -3.80 -3.12
C THR A 43 4.41 -4.00 -4.53
N PRO A 44 3.57 -3.97 -5.59
CA PRO A 44 4.06 -4.03 -6.97
C PRO A 44 5.08 -2.95 -7.33
N LEU A 45 5.06 -1.80 -6.64
CA LEU A 45 6.00 -0.70 -6.88
C LEU A 45 7.25 -0.77 -6.00
N GLY A 46 7.33 -1.71 -5.06
CA GLY A 46 8.48 -1.89 -4.20
C GLY A 46 8.12 -2.09 -2.74
N LEU A 47 9.15 -2.04 -1.90
CA LEU A 47 9.02 -2.30 -0.47
C LEU A 47 8.54 -1.02 0.26
N VAL A 48 7.52 -1.15 1.10
CA VAL A 48 6.99 -0.05 1.91
C VAL A 48 7.28 -0.29 3.37
N THR A 49 8.03 0.60 4.01
CA THR A 49 8.28 0.57 5.46
C THR A 49 7.31 1.50 6.17
N ILE A 50 6.70 1.04 7.27
CA ILE A 50 5.80 1.85 8.09
C ILE A 50 6.31 1.93 9.53
N THR A 51 6.50 3.16 10.00
CA THR A 51 6.90 3.45 11.39
C THR A 51 5.86 4.33 12.04
N VAL A 52 5.55 4.05 13.31
CA VAL A 52 4.62 4.84 14.10
C VAL A 52 5.30 5.31 15.38
N SER A 53 5.33 6.62 15.57
CA SER A 53 5.83 7.22 16.81
C SER A 53 4.81 7.09 17.95
N PRO A 54 5.23 7.29 19.22
CA PRO A 54 4.34 7.26 20.38
C PRO A 54 3.27 8.34 20.35
N ILE A 55 3.52 9.44 19.62
CA ILE A 55 2.56 10.54 19.41
C ILE A 55 1.68 10.32 18.16
N ASN A 56 1.59 9.09 17.67
CA ASN A 56 0.78 8.67 16.52
C ASN A 56 1.15 9.36 15.18
N VAL A 57 2.37 9.88 15.05
CA VAL A 57 2.93 10.25 13.74
C VAL A 57 3.23 8.97 12.98
N VAL A 58 2.61 8.79 11.83
CA VAL A 58 2.79 7.64 10.94
C VAL A 58 3.68 8.05 9.79
N THR A 59 4.83 7.40 9.63
CA THR A 59 5.74 7.61 8.52
C THR A 59 5.75 6.38 7.63
N VAL A 60 5.52 6.59 6.34
CA VAL A 60 5.49 5.58 5.30
C VAL A 60 6.58 5.90 4.29
N GLN A 61 7.52 4.97 4.10
CA GLN A 61 8.61 5.12 3.14
C GLN A 61 8.49 4.04 2.06
N LEU A 62 8.37 4.46 0.80
CA LEU A 62 8.44 3.57 -0.34
C LEU A 62 9.87 3.53 -0.89
N VAL A 63 10.38 2.32 -1.13
CA VAL A 63 11.61 2.08 -1.89
C VAL A 63 11.20 1.57 -3.27
N PRO A 64 11.05 2.45 -4.27
CA PRO A 64 10.52 2.06 -5.56
C PRO A 64 11.50 1.16 -6.34
N THR A 65 10.98 0.07 -6.91
CA THR A 65 11.74 -0.82 -7.81
C THR A 65 11.71 -0.36 -9.26
N ALA A 66 10.71 0.44 -9.62
CA ALA A 66 10.54 1.02 -10.95
C ALA A 66 10.93 2.51 -10.98
N ALA A 67 11.63 2.91 -12.04
CA ALA A 67 11.90 4.31 -12.32
C ALA A 67 10.59 5.10 -12.54
N ASN A 68 10.64 6.42 -12.36
CA ASN A 68 9.51 7.34 -12.54
C ASN A 68 8.31 7.02 -11.64
N THR A 69 8.56 6.60 -10.41
CA THR A 69 7.50 6.40 -9.40
C THR A 69 7.19 7.70 -8.68
N LEU A 70 5.93 8.13 -8.73
CA LEU A 70 5.38 9.27 -8.00
C LEU A 70 4.64 8.79 -6.76
N VAL A 71 4.86 9.46 -5.63
CA VAL A 71 4.22 9.14 -4.36
C VAL A 71 3.36 10.32 -3.92
N PHE A 72 2.15 10.04 -3.46
CA PHE A 72 1.21 11.04 -2.95
C PHE A 72 0.65 10.61 -1.59
N GLY A 73 0.76 11.49 -0.59
CA GLY A 73 0.19 11.31 0.74
C GLY A 73 -1.13 12.07 0.91
N ILE A 74 -2.20 11.38 1.31
CA ILE A 74 -3.54 11.97 1.47
C ILE A 74 -4.08 11.65 2.88
N PRO A 75 -4.49 12.65 3.68
CA PRO A 75 -4.85 12.48 5.10
C PRO A 75 -6.26 11.91 5.33
N PHE A 76 -6.87 11.30 4.32
CA PHE A 76 -8.19 10.68 4.39
C PHE A 76 -8.26 9.47 3.45
N SER A 77 -9.14 8.52 3.77
CA SER A 77 -9.34 7.31 2.96
C SER A 77 -9.98 7.63 1.62
N ILE A 78 -9.40 7.10 0.55
CA ILE A 78 -10.02 7.10 -0.77
C ILE A 78 -10.71 5.75 -1.00
N PRO A 79 -11.99 5.74 -1.43
CA PRO A 79 -12.67 4.51 -1.81
C PRO A 79 -11.83 3.72 -2.81
N PRO A 80 -11.86 2.38 -2.78
CA PRO A 80 -11.16 1.58 -3.77
C PRO A 80 -11.62 1.98 -5.17
N GLY A 81 -10.66 2.15 -6.07
CA GLY A 81 -10.96 2.28 -7.49
C GLY A 81 -11.77 1.08 -7.98
N PRO A 82 -12.49 1.21 -9.10
CA PRO A 82 -13.27 0.10 -9.66
C PRO A 82 -12.37 -1.14 -9.83
N PRO A 83 -12.85 -2.34 -9.44
CA PRO A 83 -12.10 -3.57 -9.62
C PRO A 83 -11.68 -3.73 -11.09
N GLY A 84 -10.42 -4.08 -11.34
CA GLY A 84 -9.94 -4.45 -12.68
C GLY A 84 -9.10 -3.40 -13.40
N LEU A 85 -8.72 -2.29 -12.75
CA LEU A 85 -7.74 -1.37 -13.34
C LEU A 85 -6.37 -2.07 -13.44
N PRO A 86 -5.81 -2.26 -14.65
CA PRO A 86 -4.57 -3.02 -14.81
C PRO A 86 -3.41 -2.39 -14.03
N GLY A 87 -2.66 -3.21 -13.31
CA GLY A 87 -1.54 -2.75 -12.49
C GLY A 87 -1.93 -2.08 -11.17
N PHE A 88 -3.24 -1.96 -10.86
CA PHE A 88 -3.70 -1.52 -9.55
C PHE A 88 -3.54 -2.63 -8.51
N ALA A 89 -2.95 -2.29 -7.37
CA ALA A 89 -2.97 -3.11 -6.17
C ALA A 89 -3.19 -2.23 -4.94
N ARG A 90 -4.01 -2.71 -4.02
CA ARG A 90 -4.29 -2.06 -2.74
C ARG A 90 -3.74 -2.90 -1.60
N THR A 91 -3.05 -2.25 -0.69
CA THR A 91 -2.54 -2.84 0.54
C THR A 91 -3.02 -2.02 1.73
N THR A 92 -3.71 -2.65 2.66
CA THR A 92 -4.26 -1.97 3.85
C THR A 92 -3.60 -2.51 5.11
N ILE A 93 -3.16 -1.62 5.98
CA ILE A 93 -2.37 -1.93 7.16
C ILE A 93 -2.94 -1.17 8.36
N ALA A 94 -3.31 -1.89 9.42
CA ALA A 94 -3.78 -1.30 10.66
C ALA A 94 -2.59 -0.82 11.49
N THR A 95 -2.66 0.43 11.95
CA THR A 95 -1.64 1.05 12.81
C THR A 95 -2.29 1.75 14.00
N SER A 96 -1.54 2.05 15.06
CA SER A 96 -2.06 2.84 16.19
C SER A 96 -2.46 4.27 15.78
N GLY A 97 -1.86 4.82 14.73
CA GLY A 97 -2.21 6.12 14.16
C GLY A 97 -3.40 6.11 13.20
N GLY A 98 -3.98 4.94 12.90
CA GLY A 98 -5.09 4.78 11.97
C GLY A 98 -4.87 3.68 10.93
N LEU A 99 -5.83 3.52 10.02
CA LEU A 99 -5.74 2.55 8.92
C LEU A 99 -4.97 3.16 7.75
N VAL A 100 -3.77 2.68 7.46
CA VAL A 100 -2.99 3.12 6.29
C VAL A 100 -3.39 2.27 5.09
N THR A 101 -3.74 2.90 3.98
CA THR A 101 -4.03 2.21 2.72
C THR A 101 -3.10 2.71 1.63
N ILE A 102 -2.37 1.80 1.00
CA ILE A 102 -1.41 2.05 -0.06
C ILE A 102 -2.02 1.52 -1.36
N ASP A 103 -2.32 2.44 -2.27
CA ASP A 103 -2.78 2.14 -3.62
C ASP A 103 -1.65 2.35 -4.59
N THR A 104 -1.21 1.28 -5.23
CA THR A 104 -0.18 1.33 -6.26
C THR A 104 -0.78 1.07 -7.62
N VAL A 105 -0.36 1.85 -8.62
CA VAL A 105 -0.64 1.64 -10.04
C VAL A 105 0.70 1.48 -10.75
N ALA A 106 1.02 0.24 -11.11
CA ALA A 106 2.19 -0.10 -11.88
C ALA A 106 1.88 -0.02 -13.37
N ILE A 107 2.55 0.89 -14.08
CA ILE A 107 2.38 1.05 -15.52
C ILE A 107 3.59 0.42 -16.20
N PRO A 108 3.40 -0.61 -17.05
CA PRO A 108 4.50 -1.26 -17.73
C PRO A 108 5.23 -0.27 -18.66
N PRO A 109 6.56 -0.41 -18.83
CA PRO A 109 7.32 0.40 -19.77
C PRO A 109 6.70 0.34 -21.17
N GLY A 110 6.41 1.49 -21.75
CA GLY A 110 5.87 1.58 -23.10
C GLY A 110 6.91 1.18 -24.16
N PRO A 111 6.47 0.92 -25.41
CA PRO A 111 7.37 0.72 -26.53
C PRO A 111 8.35 1.90 -26.70
N PRO A 112 9.59 1.65 -27.17
CA PRO A 112 10.56 2.72 -27.40
C PRO A 112 9.97 3.80 -28.33
N GLY A 113 10.07 5.07 -27.90
CA GLY A 113 9.55 6.23 -28.64
C GLY A 113 8.23 6.82 -28.14
N ARG A 114 7.61 6.25 -27.08
CA ARG A 114 6.46 6.86 -26.39
C ARG A 114 6.83 7.38 -25.01
N ILE A 115 6.12 8.41 -24.57
CA ILE A 115 6.24 8.95 -23.20
C ILE A 115 5.82 7.84 -22.23
N ALA A 116 6.75 7.43 -21.36
CA ALA A 116 6.45 6.52 -20.27
C ALA A 116 5.61 7.26 -19.23
N LEU A 117 4.41 6.74 -18.95
CA LEU A 117 3.60 7.24 -17.84
C LEU A 117 4.28 6.86 -16.51
N PRO A 118 4.27 7.75 -15.51
CA PRO A 118 4.86 7.45 -14.22
C PRO A 118 4.06 6.38 -13.49
N ASN A 119 4.77 5.54 -12.75
CA ASN A 119 4.16 4.68 -11.74
C ASN A 119 3.60 5.55 -10.61
N VAL A 120 2.48 5.16 -10.00
CA VAL A 120 1.86 5.99 -8.96
C VAL A 120 1.61 5.17 -7.70
N ALA A 121 2.06 5.68 -6.56
CA ALA A 121 1.70 5.18 -5.23
C ALA A 121 0.92 6.27 -4.47
N ILE A 122 -0.33 5.99 -4.14
CA ILE A 122 -1.19 6.85 -3.32
C ILE A 122 -1.27 6.22 -1.94
N ILE A 123 -0.72 6.92 -0.95
CA ILE A 123 -0.74 6.50 0.44
C ILE A 123 -1.79 7.33 1.15
N THR A 124 -2.80 6.67 1.69
CA THR A 124 -3.90 7.28 2.42
C THR A 124 -3.91 6.79 3.86
N ILE A 125 -4.49 7.58 4.76
CA ILE A 125 -4.71 7.16 6.14
C ILE A 125 -6.15 7.46 6.56
N HIS A 126 -6.75 6.55 7.32
CA HIS A 126 -7.97 6.77 8.09
C HIS A 126 -7.59 6.97 9.56
N PRO A 127 -7.22 8.19 9.96
CA PRO A 127 -6.80 8.46 11.33
C PRO A 127 -8.00 8.55 12.26
N PRO A 128 -7.83 8.28 13.57
CA PRO A 128 -8.87 8.48 14.58
C PRO A 128 -9.25 9.96 14.80
N GLY A 129 -8.47 10.90 14.26
CA GLY A 129 -8.69 12.33 14.33
C GLY A 129 -8.06 13.07 13.14
N PRO A 130 -8.29 14.38 13.00
CA PRO A 130 -7.76 15.14 11.86
C PRO A 130 -6.23 15.04 11.80
N CYS A 131 -5.66 14.84 10.61
CA CYS A 131 -4.22 14.75 10.41
C CYS A 131 -3.77 15.60 9.22
N ARG A 132 -2.48 15.97 9.20
CA ARG A 132 -1.80 16.57 8.05
C ARG A 132 -0.95 15.51 7.38
N ALA A 133 -0.97 15.47 6.05
CA ALA A 133 -0.04 14.67 5.27
C ALA A 133 1.06 15.58 4.70
N ARG A 134 2.31 15.13 4.79
CA ARG A 134 3.44 15.74 4.11
C ARG A 134 4.13 14.67 3.27
N THR A 135 4.32 14.95 1.99
CA THR A 135 5.05 14.05 1.08
C THR A 135 6.38 14.69 0.72
N SER A 136 7.47 13.92 0.78
CA SER A 136 8.81 14.34 0.41
C SER A 136 9.52 13.18 -0.30
N GLY A 137 9.71 13.32 -1.61
CA GLY A 137 10.22 12.22 -2.44
C GLY A 137 9.29 11.01 -2.35
N THR A 138 9.81 9.88 -1.87
CA THR A 138 9.06 8.62 -1.70
C THR A 138 8.57 8.39 -0.27
N THR A 139 8.68 9.40 0.61
CA THR A 139 8.28 9.33 2.01
C THR A 139 7.04 10.18 2.26
N VAL A 140 6.07 9.62 2.97
CA VAL A 140 4.84 10.28 3.42
C VAL A 140 4.78 10.26 4.93
N VAL A 141 4.55 11.42 5.55
CA VAL A 141 4.40 11.56 7.00
C VAL A 141 3.00 12.08 7.29
N PHE A 142 2.24 11.34 8.10
CA PHE A 142 0.96 11.74 8.64
C PHE A 142 1.13 12.18 10.09
N THR A 143 0.80 13.45 10.36
CA THR A 143 0.92 14.04 11.69
C THR A 143 -0.47 14.38 12.21
N PRO A 144 -0.89 13.86 13.38
CA PRO A 144 -2.14 14.25 14.01
C PRO A 144 -2.19 15.77 14.25
N ILE A 145 -3.31 16.40 13.93
CA ILE A 145 -3.58 17.78 14.33
C ILE A 145 -4.13 17.69 15.74
N VAL A 146 -3.27 17.82 16.74
CA VAL A 146 -3.72 18.03 18.11
C VAL A 146 -4.61 19.27 18.11
N ARG A 147 -5.91 19.11 18.40
CA ARG A 147 -6.65 20.24 18.96
C ARG A 147 -6.02 20.45 20.31
N VAL A 148 -5.26 21.54 20.46
CA VAL A 148 -5.04 22.15 21.76
C VAL A 148 -6.41 22.61 22.26
N ARG A 149 -7.22 21.67 22.73
CA ARG A 149 -8.09 21.98 23.85
C ARG A 149 -7.13 21.93 25.02
N GLU A 150 -6.59 23.09 25.36
CA GLU A 150 -6.32 23.44 26.75
C GLU A 150 -7.23 22.59 27.66
N LEU A 151 -6.75 21.75 28.58
CA LEU A 151 -5.74 22.07 29.58
C LEU A 151 -5.87 23.52 30.07
N SER A 152 -7.11 24.00 30.12
CA SER A 152 -7.52 25.17 30.91
C SER A 152 -8.49 24.61 31.94
N ARG A 153 -7.91 24.37 33.13
CA ARG A 153 -8.53 24.26 34.45
C ARG A 153 -9.68 23.28 34.65
#